data_AF-A0A536DHL8-F1
#
_entry.id   AF-A0A536DHL8-F1
#
_cell.length_a   1.000
_cell.length_b   1.000
_cell.length_c   1.000
_cell.angle_alpha   90.00
_cell.angle_beta   90.00
_cell.angle_gamma   90.00
#
_symmetry.space_group_name_H-M   'P 1'
#
loop_
_entity.id
_entity.type
_entity.pdbx_description
1 polymer ?
#
loop_
_entity_poly.entity_id
_entity_poly.type
_entity_poly.pdbx_seq_one_letter_code
_entity_poly.pdbx_strand_id
1 'polypeptide(L)'
;MRLPRRGACVDSRVTTTLTCTHLNQIRDVSPRTPDGCEECLQTGSTWVHLRECLTCGHVGCCDSSPNRHATAHNRAVHHPLIKSFQPDESWGYCYPDDLFFEEAPALPA
;
A
#
# COMPACT_ATOMS: atom_id res chain seq x y z
N MET A 1 -58.20 7.47 14.56
CA MET A 1 -57.15 8.44 14.16
C MET A 1 -55.91 7.64 13.76
N ARG A 2 -55.27 8.00 12.65
CA ARG A 2 -54.37 7.19 11.82
C ARG A 2 -52.97 6.98 12.45
N LEU A 3 -52.41 5.77 12.38
CA LEU A 3 -50.95 5.54 12.21
C LEU A 3 -50.70 5.45 10.68
N PRO A 4 -49.48 5.63 10.08
CA PRO A 4 -48.16 5.34 10.66
C PRO A 4 -46.95 6.18 10.13
N ARG A 5 -45.75 5.79 10.60
CA ARG A 5 -44.43 5.73 9.90
C ARG A 5 -43.40 6.87 10.04
N ARG A 6 -42.16 6.37 10.04
CA ARG A 6 -40.86 6.92 9.58
C ARG A 6 -40.00 7.37 10.78
N GLY A 7 -39.11 6.53 11.27
CA GLY A 7 -37.96 6.02 10.52
C GLY A 7 -36.91 7.13 10.54
N ALA A 8 -36.11 7.17 11.60
CA ALA A 8 -34.98 8.09 11.68
C ALA A 8 -34.03 7.72 10.54
N CYS A 9 -33.93 8.60 9.54
CA CYS A 9 -32.86 8.56 8.57
C CYS A 9 -31.58 8.90 9.35
N VAL A 10 -30.80 7.88 9.70
CA VAL A 10 -29.39 8.12 10.02
C VAL A 10 -28.75 8.50 8.68
N ASP A 11 -28.33 9.75 8.56
CA ASP A 11 -27.52 10.24 7.45
C ASP A 11 -26.16 9.55 7.54
N SER A 12 -26.09 8.33 7.03
CA SER A 12 -24.88 7.53 6.96
C SER A 12 -23.99 8.09 5.86
N ARG A 13 -23.31 9.20 6.15
CA ARG A 13 -22.00 9.47 5.54
C ARG A 13 -21.00 8.51 6.18
N VAL A 14 -21.14 7.22 5.86
CA VAL A 14 -20.03 6.30 6.00
C VAL A 14 -19.09 6.68 4.87
N THR A 15 -18.11 7.52 5.19
CA THR A 15 -16.89 7.56 4.38
C THR A 15 -16.28 6.18 4.53
N THR A 16 -16.65 5.26 3.64
CA THR A 16 -16.08 3.92 3.61
C THR A 16 -14.63 4.09 3.20
N THR A 17 -13.75 4.30 4.18
CA THR A 17 -12.33 4.02 4.00
C THR A 17 -12.27 2.53 3.65
N LEU A 18 -12.02 2.25 2.37
CA LEU A 18 -11.77 0.89 1.93
C LEU A 18 -10.56 0.41 2.73
N THR A 19 -10.79 -0.58 3.58
CA THR A 19 -9.77 -1.12 4.49
C THR A 19 -9.56 -2.59 4.16
N CYS A 20 -8.31 -3.03 4.26
CA CYS A 20 -7.95 -4.44 4.15
C CYS A 20 -7.71 -5.04 5.53
N THR A 21 -7.85 -6.37 5.65
CA THR A 21 -7.52 -7.09 6.90
C THR A 21 -6.01 -7.12 7.19
N HIS A 22 -5.18 -6.72 6.21
CA HIS A 22 -3.73 -6.80 6.23
C HIS A 22 -3.02 -5.65 6.96
N LEU A 23 -3.75 -4.61 7.40
CA LEU A 23 -3.17 -3.41 8.03
C LEU A 23 -2.37 -3.72 9.31
N ASN A 24 -2.68 -4.82 9.98
CA ASN A 24 -1.95 -5.30 11.17
C ASN A 24 -0.51 -5.78 10.87
N GLN A 25 -0.12 -5.87 9.60
CA GLN A 25 1.23 -6.26 9.16
C GLN A 25 2.18 -5.07 8.94
N ILE A 26 1.67 -3.84 9.06
CA ILE A 26 2.49 -2.62 8.97
C ILE A 26 3.42 -2.56 10.18
N ARG A 27 4.67 -2.17 9.95
CA ARG A 27 5.73 -2.04 10.96
C ARG A 27 6.39 -0.68 10.86
N ASP A 28 7.07 -0.27 11.94
CA ASP A 28 7.92 0.91 11.91
C ASP A 28 9.21 0.54 11.19
N VAL A 29 9.26 0.88 9.90
CA VAL A 29 10.36 0.54 9.00
C VAL A 29 10.82 1.77 8.26
N SER A 30 12.12 1.78 8.00
CA SER A 30 12.73 2.73 7.08
C SER A 30 13.12 2.00 5.78
N PRO A 31 13.23 2.73 4.66
CA PRO A 31 13.71 2.16 3.41
C PRO A 31 15.10 1.55 3.62
N ARG A 32 15.26 0.27 3.32
CA ARG A 32 16.56 -0.43 3.41
C ARG A 32 17.57 0.11 2.41
N THR A 33 17.06 0.53 1.24
CA THR A 33 17.84 1.10 0.15
C THR A 33 17.22 2.43 -0.27
N PRO A 34 17.55 3.53 0.45
CA PRO A 34 16.97 4.85 0.15
C PRO A 34 17.34 5.37 -1.24
N ASP A 35 18.42 4.87 -1.83
CA ASP A 35 18.90 5.29 -3.15
C ASP A 35 18.18 4.60 -4.33
N GLY A 36 17.40 3.53 -4.10
CA GLY A 36 16.75 2.82 -5.19
C GLY A 36 16.26 1.41 -4.89
N CYS A 37 15.89 0.70 -5.96
CA CYS A 37 15.51 -0.70 -5.90
C CYS A 37 16.74 -1.56 -5.57
N GLU A 38 16.65 -2.34 -4.49
CA GLU A 38 17.76 -3.12 -3.93
C GLU A 38 18.44 -4.03 -4.98
N GLU A 39 17.65 -4.80 -5.71
CA GLU A 39 18.16 -5.75 -6.71
C GLU A 39 18.61 -5.05 -8.01
N CYS A 40 17.93 -3.98 -8.42
CA CYS A 40 18.38 -3.23 -9.60
C CYS A 40 19.73 -2.56 -9.35
N LEU A 41 19.97 -2.03 -8.15
CA LEU A 41 21.26 -1.48 -7.76
C LEU A 41 22.37 -2.54 -7.77
N GLN A 42 22.10 -3.73 -7.24
CA GLN A 42 23.05 -4.85 -7.24
C GLN A 42 23.42 -5.31 -8.66
N THR A 43 22.48 -5.24 -9.59
CA THR A 43 22.67 -5.72 -10.98
C THR A 43 23.06 -4.62 -11.97
N GLY A 44 23.05 -3.35 -11.56
CA GLY A 44 23.23 -2.22 -12.47
C GLY A 44 22.07 -2.03 -13.46
N SER A 45 20.88 -2.52 -13.12
CA SER A 45 19.68 -2.39 -13.95
C SER A 45 18.96 -1.07 -13.73
N THR A 46 18.16 -0.64 -14.70
CA THR A 46 17.30 0.55 -14.60
C THR A 46 15.90 0.21 -14.07
N TRP A 47 15.14 1.25 -13.70
CA TRP A 47 13.75 1.15 -13.26
C TRP A 47 12.97 2.42 -13.63
N VAL A 48 11.64 2.37 -13.47
CA VAL A 48 10.73 3.49 -13.72
C VAL A 48 10.34 4.17 -12.41
N HIS A 49 9.62 3.47 -11.52
CA HIS A 49 9.22 3.96 -10.20
C HIS A 49 9.51 2.93 -9.11
N LEU A 50 9.55 3.41 -7.87
CA LEU A 50 9.88 2.63 -6.69
C LEU A 50 8.69 2.50 -5.75
N ARG A 51 8.66 1.39 -5.02
CA ARG A 51 7.66 1.06 -4.02
C ARG A 51 8.37 0.55 -2.77
N GLU A 52 7.93 0.98 -1.60
CA GLU A 52 8.47 0.54 -0.32
C GLU A 52 7.49 -0.41 0.37
N CYS A 53 8.00 -1.52 0.88
CA CYS A 53 7.23 -2.48 1.68
C CYS A 53 7.00 -1.98 3.10
N LEU A 54 5.73 -1.88 3.52
CA LEU A 54 5.34 -1.39 4.85
C LEU A 54 5.60 -2.40 5.99
N THR A 55 5.97 -3.64 5.67
CA THR A 55 6.27 -4.67 6.67
C THR A 55 7.76 -4.77 6.99
N CYS A 56 8.64 -4.50 6.02
CA CYS A 56 10.07 -4.73 6.18
C CYS A 56 11.00 -3.64 5.65
N GLY A 57 10.47 -2.61 4.97
CA GLY A 57 11.26 -1.49 4.41
C GLY A 57 12.01 -1.82 3.12
N HIS A 58 11.78 -3.00 2.51
CA HIS A 58 12.39 -3.32 1.22
C HIS A 58 11.86 -2.39 0.12
N VAL A 59 12.75 -1.88 -0.74
CA VAL A 59 12.41 -1.01 -1.86
C VAL A 59 12.57 -1.78 -3.17
N GLY A 60 11.46 -1.93 -3.89
CA GLY A 60 11.40 -2.64 -5.17
C GLY A 60 10.89 -1.76 -6.30
N CYS A 61 11.30 -2.05 -7.53
CA CYS A 61 10.78 -1.37 -8.72
C CYS A 61 9.35 -1.83 -9.08
N CYS A 62 8.55 -0.91 -9.64
CA CYS A 62 7.14 -1.14 -9.97
C CYS A 62 6.90 -2.12 -11.12
N ASP A 63 5.64 -2.48 -11.36
CA ASP A 63 5.25 -3.42 -12.43
C ASP A 63 5.52 -2.90 -13.85
N SER A 64 5.63 -1.59 -14.05
CA SER A 64 6.01 -0.99 -15.34
C SER A 64 7.53 -1.02 -15.57
N SER A 65 8.32 -1.35 -14.55
CA SER A 65 9.76 -1.55 -14.70
C SER A 65 10.06 -2.96 -15.26
N PRO A 66 11.19 -3.18 -15.95
CA PRO A 66 11.50 -4.47 -16.56
C PRO A 66 11.47 -5.65 -15.58
N ASN A 67 11.97 -5.42 -14.35
CA ASN A 67 12.22 -6.49 -13.38
C ASN A 67 11.09 -6.72 -12.35
N ARG A 68 10.20 -5.73 -12.12
CA ARG A 68 8.99 -5.85 -11.27
C ARG A 68 9.27 -6.35 -9.84
N HIS A 69 10.37 -5.91 -9.24
CA HIS A 69 10.84 -6.43 -7.96
C HIS A 69 9.85 -6.24 -6.80
N ALA A 70 9.07 -5.15 -6.77
CA ALA A 70 8.09 -4.94 -5.69
C ALA A 70 7.02 -6.05 -5.65
N THR A 71 6.57 -6.51 -6.82
CA THR A 71 5.57 -7.58 -6.93
C THR A 71 6.20 -8.95 -6.70
N ALA A 72 7.43 -9.17 -7.18
CA ALA A 72 8.19 -10.38 -6.90
C ALA A 72 8.44 -10.54 -5.38
N HIS A 73 8.80 -9.45 -4.70
CA HIS A 73 8.97 -9.39 -3.25
C HIS A 73 7.69 -9.81 -2.51
N ASN A 74 6.54 -9.20 -2.81
CA ASN A 74 5.26 -9.61 -2.21
C ASN A 74 4.97 -11.10 -2.43
N ARG A 75 5.23 -11.64 -3.62
CA ARG A 75 5.01 -13.07 -3.91
C ARG A 75 5.96 -14.00 -3.15
N ALA A 76 7.18 -13.55 -2.89
CA ALA A 76 8.21 -14.36 -2.24
C ALA A 76 8.06 -14.40 -0.72
N VAL A 77 7.75 -13.27 -0.08
CA VAL A 77 7.68 -13.16 1.39
C VAL A 77 6.28 -12.90 1.93
N HIS A 78 5.29 -12.75 1.05
CA HIS A 78 3.90 -12.47 1.42
C HIS A 78 3.73 -11.20 2.26
N HIS A 79 4.48 -10.14 1.93
CA HIS A 79 4.27 -8.82 2.52
C HIS A 79 3.24 -8.05 1.69
N PRO A 80 2.00 -7.91 2.17
CA PRO A 80 0.84 -7.57 1.34
C PRO A 80 0.78 -6.09 0.98
N LEU A 81 1.40 -5.23 1.78
CA LEU A 81 1.23 -3.78 1.75
C LEU A 81 2.51 -3.07 1.31
N ILE A 82 2.34 -2.13 0.38
CA ILE A 82 3.35 -1.21 -0.09
C ILE A 82 2.84 0.23 -0.04
N LYS A 83 3.77 1.18 -0.09
CA LYS A 83 3.51 2.58 -0.42
C LYS A 83 4.35 3.03 -1.61
N SER A 84 3.96 4.15 -2.23
CA SER A 84 4.86 4.82 -3.16
C SER A 84 6.17 5.20 -2.47
N PHE A 85 7.27 5.04 -3.19
CA PHE A 85 8.57 5.57 -2.79
C PHE A 85 9.03 6.62 -3.82
N GLN A 86 8.10 7.46 -4.28
CA GLN A 86 8.36 8.62 -5.12
C GLN A 86 8.22 9.91 -4.31
N PRO A 87 8.97 10.96 -4.66
CA PRO A 87 8.72 12.30 -4.12
C PRO A 87 7.27 12.71 -4.36
N ASP A 88 6.66 13.35 -3.38
CA ASP A 88 5.31 13.93 -3.43
C ASP A 88 4.15 12.94 -3.66
N GLU A 89 4.41 11.63 -3.59
CA GLU A 89 3.38 10.60 -3.64
C GLU A 89 3.19 9.95 -2.26
N SER A 90 1.94 9.86 -1.80
CA SER A 90 1.60 9.30 -0.50
C SER A 90 0.79 8.01 -0.59
N TRP A 91 0.43 7.53 -1.79
CA TRP A 91 -0.51 6.41 -1.95
C TRP A 91 0.02 5.07 -1.45
N GLY A 92 -0.91 4.17 -1.12
CA GLY A 92 -0.64 2.79 -0.71
C GLY A 92 -1.34 1.76 -1.58
N TYR A 93 -0.91 0.51 -1.51
CA TYR A 93 -1.58 -0.59 -2.21
C TYR A 93 -1.45 -1.92 -1.46
N CYS A 94 -2.55 -2.67 -1.44
CA CYS A 94 -2.65 -4.03 -0.89
C CYS A 94 -2.74 -5.04 -2.03
N TYR A 95 -1.71 -5.86 -2.21
CA TYR A 95 -1.67 -6.85 -3.30
C TYR A 95 -2.77 -7.92 -3.20
N PRO A 96 -3.05 -8.54 -2.03
CA PRO A 96 -4.07 -9.60 -1.96
C PRO A 96 -5.48 -9.13 -2.29
N ASP A 97 -5.81 -7.89 -1.91
CA ASP A 97 -7.17 -7.35 -2.04
C ASP A 97 -7.35 -6.49 -3.30
N ASP A 98 -6.29 -6.34 -4.11
CA ASP A 98 -6.23 -5.40 -5.24
C ASP A 98 -6.75 -4.00 -4.85
N LEU A 99 -6.34 -3.55 -3.67
CA LEU A 99 -6.91 -2.37 -3.04
C LEU A 99 -5.92 -1.20 -3.05
N PHE A 100 -6.35 -0.09 -3.65
CA PHE A 100 -5.63 1.18 -3.67
C PHE A 100 -6.05 2.08 -2.50
N PHE A 101 -5.06 2.76 -1.92
CA PHE A 101 -5.27 3.81 -0.92
C PHE A 101 -4.74 5.13 -1.46
N GLU A 102 -5.55 6.19 -1.40
CA GLU A 102 -5.11 7.54 -1.77
C GLU A 102 -3.95 8.01 -0.88
N GLU A 103 -3.98 7.62 0.40
CA GLU A 103 -2.90 7.81 1.37
C GLU A 103 -2.55 6.47 2.00
N ALA A 104 -1.26 6.12 2.01
CA ALA A 104 -0.78 4.86 2.53
C ALA A 104 -1.14 4.75 4.01
N PRO A 105 -1.64 3.57 4.44
CA PRO A 105 -1.99 3.38 5.83
C PRO A 105 -0.74 3.55 6.69
N ALA A 106 -0.82 4.43 7.69
CA ALA A 106 0.20 4.60 8.70
C ALA A 106 0.03 3.54 9.80
N LEU A 107 1.07 3.38 10.63
CA LEU A 107 0.92 2.65 11.88
C LEU A 107 -0.21 3.27 12.70
N PRO A 108 -1.09 2.45 13.31
CA PRO A 108 -2.01 2.98 14.30
C PRO A 108 -1.19 3.62 15.44
N ALA A 109 -1.58 4.84 15.81
CA ALA A 109 -1.00 5.57 16.93
C ALA A 109 -1.19 4.84 18.26
#